data_AF-A0A2H1EI48-F1
#
_entry.id   AF-A0A2H1EI48-F1
#
_cell.length_a   1.000
_cell.length_b   1.000
_cell.length_c   1.000
_cell.angle_alpha   90.00
_cell.angle_beta   90.00
_cell.angle_gamma   90.00
#
_symmetry.space_group_name_H-M   'P 1'
#
loop_
_entity.id
_entity.type
_entity.pdbx_description
1 polymer ?
#
loop_
_entity_poly.entity_id
_entity_poly.type
_entity_poly.pdbx_seq_one_letter_code
_entity_poly.pdbx_strand_id
1 'polypeptide(L)'
;MRKVRSSHRGLSTIVTAGIMLSAVAVLGSAVVTWSNGNLKAYEISLSNAAANNTNKINENLSIENIAFCTNCSGNNAKKVINVTLTNTGATSLKITQIQVNNTLITQYYSSSSSLPTNILSQKSYTVSAQLATGTWNKGSVNTITVTTARGSTYTTQAAP
;
A
#
# COMPACT_ATOMS: atom_id res chain seq x y z
N MET A 1 -75.52 23.10 36.29
CA MET A 1 -74.37 23.29 35.37
C MET A 1 -73.84 21.93 34.95
N ARG A 2 -74.04 21.53 33.68
CA ARG A 2 -73.70 20.18 33.17
C ARG A 2 -72.23 20.17 32.73
N LYS A 3 -71.37 19.43 33.44
CA LYS A 3 -69.96 19.23 33.06
C LYS A 3 -69.89 18.29 31.85
N VAL A 4 -69.47 18.82 30.70
CA VAL A 4 -69.08 18.04 29.53
C VAL A 4 -67.77 17.31 29.85
N ARG A 5 -67.79 15.97 29.85
CA ARG A 5 -66.61 15.14 30.15
C ARG A 5 -66.31 14.22 28.96
N SER A 6 -65.05 14.27 28.51
CA SER A 6 -64.33 13.26 27.70
C SER A 6 -64.66 13.14 26.19
N SER A 7 -64.05 13.99 25.36
CA SER A 7 -63.87 13.77 23.91
C SER A 7 -62.38 13.66 23.47
N HIS A 8 -61.42 14.01 24.34
CA HIS A 8 -60.00 14.10 23.97
C HIS A 8 -59.25 12.77 23.79
N ARG A 9 -59.82 11.64 24.22
CA ARG A 9 -59.11 10.34 24.20
C ARG A 9 -58.93 9.78 22.77
N GLY A 10 -59.94 9.91 21.90
CA GLY A 10 -59.85 9.46 20.51
C GLY A 10 -58.90 10.29 19.66
N LEU A 11 -58.89 11.62 19.88
CA LEU A 11 -57.96 12.53 19.21
C LEU A 11 -56.51 12.28 19.63
N SER A 12 -56.26 11.97 20.91
CA SER A 12 -54.92 11.63 21.40
C SER A 12 -54.36 10.37 20.72
N THR A 13 -55.18 9.33 20.53
CA THR A 13 -54.73 8.10 19.87
C THR A 13 -54.36 8.33 18.41
N ILE A 14 -55.13 9.16 17.69
CA ILE A 14 -54.84 9.51 16.28
C ILE A 14 -53.54 10.32 16.19
N VAL A 15 -53.34 11.29 17.08
CA VAL A 15 -52.11 12.10 17.13
C VAL A 15 -50.90 11.24 17.48
N THR A 16 -51.00 10.35 18.46
CA THR A 16 -49.93 9.41 18.80
C THR A 16 -49.62 8.46 17.65
N ALA A 17 -50.63 7.92 16.98
CA ALA A 17 -50.44 7.07 15.80
C ALA A 17 -49.75 7.84 14.65
N GLY A 18 -50.16 9.08 14.41
CA GLY A 18 -49.54 9.96 13.42
C GLY A 18 -48.07 10.25 13.72
N ILE A 19 -47.72 10.50 14.99
CA ILE A 19 -46.33 10.71 15.44
C ILE A 19 -45.51 9.43 15.30
N MET A 20 -46.07 8.26 15.62
CA MET A 20 -45.37 6.99 15.47
C MET A 20 -45.08 6.67 14.00
N LEU A 21 -46.05 6.91 13.11
CA LEU A 21 -45.86 6.69 11.66
C LEU A 21 -44.80 7.62 11.08
N SER A 22 -44.79 8.91 11.48
CA SER A 22 -43.77 9.84 11.03
C SER A 22 -42.39 9.49 11.58
N ALA A 23 -42.31 9.08 12.85
CA ALA A 23 -41.06 8.60 13.44
C ALA A 23 -40.49 7.37 12.72
N VAL A 24 -41.34 6.39 12.40
CA VAL A 24 -40.92 5.19 11.64
C VAL A 24 -40.47 5.57 10.23
N ALA A 25 -41.14 6.50 9.56
CA ALA A 25 -40.72 6.98 8.25
C ALA A 25 -39.34 7.65 8.29
N VAL A 26 -39.09 8.50 9.28
CA VAL A 26 -37.79 9.16 9.47
C VAL A 26 -36.70 8.13 9.76
N LEU A 27 -36.94 7.22 10.71
CA LEU A 27 -35.97 6.16 11.04
C LEU A 27 -35.69 5.23 9.86
N GLY A 28 -36.72 4.85 9.10
CA GLY A 28 -36.58 4.07 7.87
C GLY A 28 -35.68 4.78 6.85
N SER A 29 -35.94 6.06 6.59
CA SER A 29 -35.12 6.86 5.67
C SER A 29 -33.67 7.04 6.14
N ALA A 30 -33.45 7.17 7.45
CA ALA A 30 -32.12 7.28 8.04
C ALA A 30 -31.32 5.98 7.87
N VAL A 31 -31.93 4.82 8.13
CA VAL A 31 -31.29 3.50 7.94
C VAL A 31 -30.94 3.27 6.48
N VAL A 32 -31.83 3.62 5.54
CA VAL A 32 -31.55 3.50 4.10
C VAL A 32 -30.36 4.38 3.70
N THR A 33 -30.33 5.63 4.16
CA THR A 33 -29.21 6.55 3.89
C THR A 33 -27.89 6.01 4.44
N TRP A 34 -27.90 5.51 5.68
CA TRP A 34 -26.71 4.90 6.30
C TRP A 34 -26.24 3.65 5.55
N SER A 35 -27.17 2.76 5.17
CA SER A 35 -26.87 1.56 4.40
C SER A 35 -26.26 1.91 3.04
N ASN A 36 -26.82 2.89 2.34
CA ASN A 36 -26.29 3.36 1.06
C ASN A 36 -24.91 4.00 1.21
N GLY A 37 -24.68 4.77 2.28
CA GLY A 37 -23.37 5.34 2.59
C GLY A 37 -22.30 4.26 2.80
N ASN A 38 -22.63 3.23 3.58
CA ASN A 38 -21.73 2.09 3.81
C ASN A 38 -21.48 1.31 2.53
N LEU A 39 -22.51 1.01 1.75
CA LEU A 39 -22.36 0.27 0.49
C LEU A 39 -21.45 1.02 -0.49
N LYS A 40 -21.60 2.34 -0.62
CA LYS A 40 -20.70 3.17 -1.42
C LYS A 40 -19.26 3.14 -0.91
N ALA A 41 -19.07 3.20 0.42
CA ALA A 41 -17.73 3.10 0.99
C ALA A 41 -17.08 1.73 0.69
N TYR A 42 -17.85 0.64 0.78
CA TYR A 42 -17.39 -0.70 0.39
C TYR A 42 -17.07 -0.80 -1.10
N GLU A 43 -17.91 -0.24 -1.97
CA GLU A 43 -17.68 -0.22 -3.42
C GLU A 43 -16.38 0.52 -3.78
N ILE A 44 -16.13 1.68 -3.16
CA ILE A 44 -14.88 2.44 -3.35
C ILE A 44 -13.68 1.61 -2.86
N SER A 45 -13.79 0.98 -1.69
CA SER A 45 -12.72 0.14 -1.14
C SER A 45 -12.41 -1.04 -2.07
N LEU A 46 -13.44 -1.72 -2.56
CA LEU A 46 -13.32 -2.85 -3.48
C LEU A 46 -12.73 -2.43 -4.82
N SER A 47 -13.20 -1.30 -5.39
CA SER A 47 -12.67 -0.75 -6.63
C SER A 47 -11.19 -0.39 -6.50
N ASN A 48 -10.78 0.24 -5.39
CA ASN A 48 -9.39 0.55 -5.11
C ASN A 48 -8.54 -0.71 -4.92
N ALA A 49 -9.06 -1.73 -4.24
CA ALA A 49 -8.38 -3.01 -4.07
C ALA A 49 -8.23 -3.75 -5.40
N ALA A 50 -9.27 -3.78 -6.23
CA ALA A 50 -9.23 -4.37 -7.56
C ALA A 50 -8.22 -3.66 -8.46
N ALA A 51 -8.24 -2.32 -8.49
CA ALA A 51 -7.27 -1.52 -9.25
C ALA A 51 -5.82 -1.77 -8.76
N ASN A 52 -5.60 -1.85 -7.44
CA ASN A 52 -4.29 -2.16 -6.88
C ASN A 52 -3.82 -3.57 -7.24
N ASN A 53 -4.70 -4.57 -7.19
CA ASN A 53 -4.37 -5.95 -7.54
C ASN A 53 -4.09 -6.10 -9.03
N THR A 54 -4.88 -5.46 -9.90
CA THR A 54 -4.62 -5.43 -11.35
C THR A 54 -3.27 -4.78 -11.65
N ASN A 55 -2.98 -3.64 -11.02
CA ASN A 55 -1.66 -3.01 -11.17
C ASN A 55 -0.55 -3.90 -10.63
N LYS A 56 -0.77 -4.61 -9.52
CA LYS A 56 0.20 -5.56 -8.95
C LYS A 56 0.54 -6.71 -9.91
N ILE A 57 -0.44 -7.21 -10.67
CA ILE A 57 -0.25 -8.24 -11.70
C ILE A 57 0.53 -7.69 -12.90
N ASN A 58 0.28 -6.42 -13.27
CA ASN A 58 0.94 -5.76 -14.40
C ASN A 58 2.31 -5.15 -14.05
N GLU A 59 2.67 -5.11 -12.77
CA GLU A 59 4.01 -4.78 -12.33
C GLU A 59 4.95 -5.95 -12.64
N ASN A 60 6.09 -5.63 -13.26
CA ASN A 60 7.18 -6.57 -13.43
C ASN A 60 8.51 -5.85 -13.23
N LEU A 61 9.40 -6.46 -12.45
CA LEU A 61 10.70 -5.91 -12.14
C LEU A 61 11.78 -6.95 -12.41
N SER A 62 12.75 -6.57 -13.23
CA SER A 62 13.95 -7.34 -13.49
C SER A 62 15.12 -6.77 -12.68
N ILE A 63 15.93 -7.66 -12.09
CA ILE A 63 17.16 -7.30 -11.37
C ILE A 63 18.32 -7.77 -12.26
N GLU A 64 18.98 -6.84 -12.95
CA GLU A 64 19.83 -7.17 -14.10
C GLU A 64 21.31 -7.06 -13.82
N ASN A 65 21.74 -6.06 -13.02
CA ASN A 65 23.15 -5.85 -12.73
C ASN A 65 23.35 -5.75 -11.22
N ILE A 66 24.15 -6.67 -10.68
CA ILE A 66 24.54 -6.68 -9.28
C ILE A 66 26.06 -6.65 -9.23
N ALA A 67 26.61 -5.50 -8.82
CA ALA A 67 28.03 -5.34 -8.63
C ALA A 67 28.36 -5.26 -7.14
N PHE A 68 29.29 -6.11 -6.70
CA PHE A 68 29.83 -6.09 -5.35
C PHE A 68 31.16 -5.36 -5.37
N CYS A 69 31.33 -4.42 -4.43
CA CYS A 69 32.46 -3.53 -4.44
C CYS A 69 33.05 -3.38 -3.04
N THR A 70 34.34 -3.73 -2.91
CA THR A 70 35.12 -3.46 -1.70
C THR A 70 35.90 -2.16 -1.87
N ASN A 71 35.74 -1.19 -0.95
CA ASN A 71 36.44 0.11 -0.94
C ASN A 71 36.13 1.08 -2.08
N CYS A 72 34.90 1.07 -2.60
CA CYS A 72 34.53 1.85 -3.79
C CYS A 72 33.86 3.20 -3.49
N SER A 73 33.73 3.56 -2.20
CA SER A 73 33.22 4.86 -1.76
C SER A 73 34.32 5.58 -0.99
N GLY A 74 34.57 6.84 -1.34
CA GLY A 74 35.60 7.69 -0.72
C GLY A 74 35.43 7.92 0.79
N ASN A 75 34.33 7.46 1.39
CA ASN A 75 34.00 7.64 2.81
C ASN A 75 33.97 6.32 3.60
N ASN A 76 35.09 5.59 3.67
CA ASN A 76 35.26 4.41 4.55
C ASN A 76 34.24 3.26 4.36
N ALA A 77 33.49 3.21 3.25
CA ALA A 77 32.54 2.14 3.00
C ALA A 77 33.29 0.85 2.60
N LYS A 78 33.40 -0.08 3.54
CA LYS A 78 34.19 -1.30 3.36
C LYS A 78 33.55 -2.28 2.36
N LYS A 79 32.22 -2.31 2.26
CA LYS A 79 31.44 -3.23 1.41
C LYS A 79 30.18 -2.55 0.86
N VAL A 80 30.14 -2.32 -0.45
CA VAL A 80 29.03 -1.70 -1.17
C VAL A 80 28.45 -2.69 -2.17
N ILE A 81 27.12 -2.66 -2.35
CA ILE A 81 26.42 -3.36 -3.43
C ILE A 81 25.73 -2.32 -4.32
N ASN A 82 25.90 -2.49 -5.63
CA ASN A 82 25.16 -1.71 -6.63
C ASN A 82 24.18 -2.65 -7.31
N VAL A 83 22.90 -2.33 -7.24
CA VAL A 83 21.82 -3.12 -7.82
C VAL A 83 21.08 -2.27 -8.83
N THR A 84 21.05 -2.70 -10.08
CA THR A 84 20.24 -2.10 -11.14
C THR A 84 18.91 -2.83 -11.25
N LEU A 85 17.84 -2.05 -11.15
CA LEU A 85 16.45 -2.48 -11.11
C LEU A 85 15.78 -1.92 -12.35
N THR A 86 15.28 -2.79 -13.22
CA THR A 86 14.63 -2.42 -14.48
C THR A 86 13.15 -2.76 -14.41
N ASN A 87 12.30 -1.74 -14.54
CA ASN A 87 10.86 -1.97 -14.64
C ASN A 87 10.54 -2.49 -16.04
N THR A 88 10.23 -3.78 -16.16
CA THR A 88 9.83 -4.43 -17.41
C THR A 88 8.32 -4.48 -17.58
N GLY A 89 7.56 -4.08 -16.56
CA GLY A 89 6.10 -4.00 -16.58
C GLY A 89 5.57 -2.76 -17.30
N ALA A 90 4.28 -2.78 -17.62
CA ALA A 90 3.59 -1.67 -18.29
C ALA A 90 3.25 -0.52 -17.33
N THR A 91 3.22 -0.79 -16.02
CA THR A 91 2.85 0.17 -14.98
C THR A 91 4.08 0.67 -14.24
N SER A 92 4.08 1.94 -13.81
CA SER A 92 5.15 2.48 -12.98
C SER A 92 5.11 1.85 -11.57
N LEU A 93 6.29 1.59 -11.01
CA LEU A 93 6.43 0.90 -9.73
C LEU A 93 7.25 1.72 -8.73
N LYS A 94 6.92 1.54 -7.45
CA LYS A 94 7.63 2.18 -6.34
C LYS A 94 8.28 1.10 -5.49
N ILE A 95 9.55 1.28 -5.16
CA ILE A 95 10.30 0.35 -4.32
C ILE A 95 10.26 0.84 -2.87
N THR A 96 9.92 -0.05 -1.95
CA THR A 96 9.83 0.27 -0.52
C THR A 96 10.99 -0.30 0.27
N GLN A 97 11.50 -1.46 -0.13
CA GLN A 97 12.54 -2.17 0.63
C GLN A 97 13.46 -2.94 -0.30
N ILE A 98 14.76 -2.94 0.01
CA ILE A 98 15.75 -3.82 -0.57
C ILE A 98 16.46 -4.54 0.57
N GLN A 99 16.56 -5.86 0.46
CA GLN A 99 17.19 -6.74 1.43
C GLN A 99 18.27 -7.58 0.75
N VAL A 100 19.35 -7.84 1.48
CA VAL A 100 20.42 -8.77 1.07
C VAL A 100 20.59 -9.78 2.20
N ASN A 101 20.40 -11.07 1.91
CA ASN A 101 20.44 -12.15 2.90
C ASN A 101 19.58 -11.83 4.15
N ASN A 102 18.33 -11.42 3.92
CA ASN A 102 17.37 -11.00 4.95
C ASN A 102 17.79 -9.77 5.78
N THR A 103 18.89 -9.10 5.44
CA THR A 103 19.32 -7.86 6.07
C THR A 103 18.78 -6.68 5.27
N LEU A 104 17.99 -5.83 5.93
CA LEU A 104 17.46 -4.59 5.34
C LEU A 104 18.57 -3.59 5.08
N ILE A 105 18.59 -3.02 3.88
CA ILE A 105 19.48 -1.92 3.55
C ILE A 105 18.88 -0.61 4.06
N THR A 106 19.64 0.09 4.91
CA THR A 106 19.25 1.39 5.47
C THR A 106 20.13 2.54 5.00
N GLN A 107 21.32 2.25 4.46
CA GLN A 107 22.30 3.25 4.02
C GLN A 107 22.55 3.17 2.51
N TYR A 108 22.19 4.23 1.81
CA TYR A 108 22.34 4.37 0.36
C TYR A 108 23.47 5.36 0.04
N TYR A 109 24.39 4.97 -0.83
CA TYR A 109 25.59 5.73 -1.24
C TYR A 109 25.47 6.11 -2.71
N SER A 110 24.59 7.06 -3.02
CA SER A 110 24.42 7.63 -4.36
C SER A 110 23.80 9.03 -4.23
N SER A 111 23.77 9.79 -5.32
CA SER A 111 23.07 11.08 -5.46
C SER A 111 21.59 11.04 -5.05
N SER A 112 21.03 9.85 -4.89
CA SER A 112 19.78 9.59 -4.20
C SER A 112 20.04 8.95 -2.82
N SER A 113 19.83 9.73 -1.77
CA SER A 113 19.80 9.24 -0.37
C SER A 113 18.56 8.37 -0.05
N SER A 114 17.73 8.08 -1.05
CA SER A 114 16.45 7.39 -0.89
C SER A 114 16.19 6.42 -2.05
N LEU A 115 15.40 5.39 -1.76
CA LEU A 115 14.90 4.47 -2.77
C LEU A 115 14.09 5.21 -3.84
N PRO A 116 14.11 4.73 -5.10
CA PRO A 116 13.34 5.36 -6.16
C PRO A 116 11.85 5.34 -5.81
N THR A 117 11.28 6.54 -5.70
CA THR A 117 9.86 6.72 -5.40
C THR A 117 8.96 6.35 -6.58
N ASN A 118 9.50 6.36 -7.80
CA ASN A 118 8.80 5.93 -9.00
C ASN A 118 9.78 5.49 -10.11
N ILE A 119 9.73 4.23 -10.51
CA ILE A 119 10.42 3.69 -11.68
C ILE A 119 9.38 3.57 -12.80
N LEU A 120 9.50 4.43 -13.80
CA LEU A 120 8.63 4.40 -14.97
C LEU A 120 8.78 3.09 -15.75
N SER A 121 7.77 2.74 -16.53
CA SER A 121 7.82 1.57 -17.42
C SER A 121 9.05 1.63 -18.33
N GLN A 122 9.73 0.49 -18.49
CA GLN A 122 10.93 0.32 -19.33
C GLN A 122 12.11 1.22 -18.93
N LYS A 123 12.15 1.69 -17.68
CA LYS A 123 13.29 2.43 -17.14
C LYS A 123 14.04 1.62 -16.09
N SER A 124 15.35 1.85 -16.08
CA SER A 124 16.27 1.24 -15.13
C SER A 124 16.70 2.27 -14.09
N TYR A 125 16.93 1.79 -12.88
CA TYR A 125 17.40 2.58 -11.76
C TYR A 125 18.46 1.82 -10.98
N THR A 126 19.60 2.44 -10.71
CA THR A 126 20.68 1.83 -9.96
C THR A 126 20.70 2.37 -8.54
N VAL A 127 20.54 1.49 -7.57
CA VAL A 127 20.71 1.78 -6.14
C VAL A 127 22.09 1.31 -5.72
N SER A 128 22.85 2.19 -5.07
CA SER A 128 24.12 1.84 -4.45
C SER A 128 23.95 1.88 -2.93
N ALA A 129 24.37 0.84 -2.23
CA ALA A 129 24.06 0.65 -0.82
C ALA A 129 25.24 0.10 -0.03
N GLN A 130 25.46 0.64 1.16
CA GLN A 130 26.44 0.09 2.10
C GLN A 130 25.79 -1.00 2.93
N LEU A 131 26.47 -2.14 2.99
CA LEU A 131 26.08 -3.27 3.81
C LEU A 131 26.93 -3.33 5.08
N ALA A 132 26.36 -3.90 6.14
CA ALA A 132 27.10 -4.13 7.38
C ALA A 132 28.31 -5.06 7.13
N THR A 133 29.30 -5.00 8.02
CA THR A 133 30.46 -5.89 7.94
C THR A 133 30.02 -7.35 8.12
N GLY A 134 30.27 -8.18 7.10
CA GLY A 134 29.94 -9.62 7.12
C GLY A 134 28.76 -10.03 6.24
N THR A 135 28.04 -9.09 5.61
CA THR A 135 26.81 -9.42 4.86
C THR A 135 27.05 -10.20 3.55
N TRP A 136 28.23 -10.08 2.94
CA TRP A 136 28.63 -10.86 1.77
C TRP A 136 30.13 -11.14 1.79
N ASN A 137 30.54 -12.31 1.28
CA ASN A 137 31.93 -12.72 1.12
C ASN A 137 32.20 -13.16 -0.32
N LYS A 138 33.46 -13.11 -0.75
CA LYS A 138 33.85 -13.55 -2.10
C LYS A 138 33.43 -15.01 -2.31
N GLY A 139 32.78 -15.30 -3.43
CA GLY A 139 32.29 -16.65 -3.75
C GLY A 139 31.08 -17.14 -2.94
N SER A 140 30.53 -16.35 -2.00
CA SER A 140 29.27 -16.68 -1.34
C SER A 140 28.09 -16.15 -2.14
N VAL A 141 27.10 -17.00 -2.41
CA VAL A 141 25.83 -16.58 -3.04
C VAL A 141 25.04 -15.73 -2.05
N ASN A 142 24.63 -14.54 -2.47
CA ASN A 142 23.77 -13.66 -1.71
C ASN A 142 22.41 -13.55 -2.39
N THR A 143 21.34 -13.57 -1.61
CA THR A 143 19.97 -13.38 -2.10
C THR A 143 19.59 -11.91 -1.94
N ILE A 144 19.28 -11.26 -3.06
CA ILE A 144 18.78 -9.89 -3.12
C ILE A 144 17.27 -9.98 -3.25
N THR A 145 16.54 -9.36 -2.32
CA THR A 145 15.08 -9.28 -2.34
C THR A 145 14.64 -7.83 -2.43
N VAL A 146 13.76 -7.52 -3.37
CA VAL A 146 13.22 -6.18 -3.61
C VAL A 146 11.71 -6.24 -3.42
N THR A 147 11.18 -5.33 -2.60
CA THR A 147 9.74 -5.24 -2.32
C THR A 147 9.17 -3.94 -2.88
N THR A 148 8.03 -4.04 -3.57
CA THR A 148 7.31 -2.87 -4.10
C THR A 148 6.27 -2.34 -3.11
N ALA A 149 5.77 -1.13 -3.36
CA ALA A 149 4.71 -0.51 -2.55
C ALA A 149 3.39 -1.30 -2.56
N ARG A 150 3.13 -2.09 -3.59
CA ARG A 150 1.95 -2.98 -3.68
C ARG A 150 2.22 -4.37 -3.09
N GLY A 151 3.40 -4.57 -2.50
CA GLY A 151 3.78 -5.82 -1.85
C GLY A 151 4.11 -6.94 -2.84
N SER A 152 4.58 -6.63 -4.04
CA SER A 152 5.23 -7.61 -4.91
C SER A 152 6.69 -7.76 -4.48
N THR A 153 7.19 -8.99 -4.45
CA THR A 153 8.55 -9.33 -4.05
C THR A 153 9.30 -9.97 -5.21
N TYR A 154 10.45 -9.42 -5.53
CA TYR A 154 11.33 -9.92 -6.59
C TYR A 154 12.65 -10.35 -5.96
N THR A 155 13.08 -11.57 -6.25
CA THR A 155 14.29 -12.16 -5.67
C THR A 155 15.25 -12.58 -6.75
N THR A 156 16.52 -12.29 -6.57
CA THR A 156 17.60 -12.84 -7.39
C THR A 156 18.78 -13.23 -6.51
N GLN A 157 19.67 -14.04 -7.06
CA GLN A 157 20.87 -14.50 -6.38
C GLN A 157 22.10 -14.02 -7.16
N ALA A 158 23.08 -13.48 -6.44
CA ALA A 158 24.34 -13.05 -7.03
C ALA A 158 25.50 -13.28 -6.05
N ALA A 159 26.67 -13.60 -6.60
CA ALA A 159 27.90 -13.77 -5.84
C ALA A 159 28.94 -12.71 -6.26
N PRO A 160 29.80 -12.24 -5.32
CA PRO A 160 30.94 -11.37 -5.61
C PRO A 160 32.10 -12.09 -6.30
#